data_AF-A0A397GDZ0-F1
#
_entry.id   AF-A0A397GDZ0-F1
#
_cell.length_a   1.000
_cell.length_b   1.000
_cell.length_c   1.000
_cell.angle_alpha   90.00
_cell.angle_beta   90.00
_cell.angle_gamma   90.00
#
_symmetry.space_group_name_H-M   'P 1'
#
loop_
_entity.id
_entity.type
_entity.pdbx_description
1 polymer ?
#
loop_
_entity_poly.entity_id
_entity_poly.type
_entity_poly.pdbx_seq_one_letter_code
_entity_poly.pdbx_strand_id
1 'polypeptide(L)'
;MNQIIKLSLVDMKEKDNLENIEVEELDITDSEIVQEILDTIGLGVRRNIKDILYYIIPSLQKEQILDSSNSVIHLRISGDGRNVGRKIKHVMITVMILNYENYHHNPNYYYTIALYPGSEKYDTVKFILDPFIEELRSLKEDGLEIAGILWKFILYFSSDWKFLAICLGLNSANSKYFCPWCLCSKNQIGDLKHGLFNNMTRKVILDEMKRLKVFFQFWENKDSHNWEYTSLVGEDKKKVLEHFNLELLFRPSCATLIRKLWDEFNLLYCALKNKKTNLLEFKNQAKDWLTLFLTPSSGNPNDFKNFTKGLYLPNQITPYMHALVFHGWEFIKKHKQWGVKAFSCSAVEKKNHQQVSTFFRKTFKNGGNLSRKKPAIQEIMEYENRILYFNYNSLPKPNKIKKICIK
;
A
#
# COMPACT_ATOMS: atom_id res chain seq x y z
N MET A 1 -1.97 30.96 16.33
CA MET A 1 -3.30 30.72 15.73
C MET A 1 -3.66 29.26 15.96
N ASN A 2 -4.59 28.96 16.87
CA ASN A 2 -5.10 27.60 17.09
C ASN A 2 -6.23 27.29 16.11
N GLN A 3 -5.93 27.22 14.81
CA GLN A 3 -6.93 26.76 13.85
C GLN A 3 -7.08 25.25 13.98
N ILE A 4 -8.22 24.82 14.53
CA ILE A 4 -8.64 23.43 14.53
C ILE A 4 -9.01 23.10 13.08
N ILE A 5 -8.32 22.13 12.48
CA ILE A 5 -8.64 21.66 11.12
C ILE A 5 -10.07 21.12 11.12
N LYS A 6 -10.93 21.72 10.32
CA LYS A 6 -12.34 21.35 10.25
C LYS A 6 -12.50 20.01 9.54
N LEU A 7 -13.42 19.19 10.04
CA LEU A 7 -13.84 17.96 9.37
C LEU A 7 -15.11 18.26 8.57
N SER A 8 -15.13 17.83 7.32
CA SER A 8 -16.32 17.85 6.47
C SER A 8 -16.91 16.44 6.43
N LEU A 9 -18.20 16.32 6.72
CA LEU A 9 -18.95 15.09 6.55
C LEU A 9 -19.56 15.07 5.14
N VAL A 10 -19.49 13.92 4.47
CA VAL A 10 -19.99 13.71 3.12
C VAL A 10 -20.98 12.57 3.14
N ASP A 11 -22.21 12.80 2.66
CA ASP A 11 -23.19 11.72 2.49
C ASP A 11 -22.86 10.93 1.22
N MET A 12 -22.66 9.63 1.38
CA MET A 12 -22.24 8.67 0.36
C MET A 12 -23.37 7.68 0.00
N LYS A 13 -24.56 7.79 0.62
CA LYS A 13 -25.65 6.80 0.50
C LYS A 13 -26.19 6.63 -0.92
N GLU A 14 -26.13 7.67 -1.76
CA GLU A 14 -26.65 7.62 -3.14
C GLU A 14 -25.66 7.01 -4.16
N LYS A 15 -24.40 6.77 -3.76
CA LYS A 15 -23.29 6.44 -4.69
C LYS A 15 -22.77 5.02 -4.58
N ASP A 16 -22.94 4.37 -3.44
CA ASP A 16 -22.84 2.93 -3.34
C ASP A 16 -24.26 2.38 -3.45
N ASN A 17 -24.58 1.61 -4.49
CA ASN A 17 -25.71 0.68 -4.43
C ASN A 17 -25.43 -0.29 -3.28
N LEU A 18 -25.83 0.11 -2.09
CA LEU A 18 -25.69 -0.63 -0.83
C LEU A 18 -26.64 -1.83 -0.78
N GLU A 19 -27.46 -2.02 -1.82
CA GLU A 19 -28.36 -3.17 -2.02
C GLU A 19 -27.62 -4.52 -2.00
N ASN A 20 -26.30 -4.54 -2.26
CA ASN A 20 -25.46 -5.74 -2.21
C ASN A 20 -24.42 -5.72 -1.07
N ILE A 21 -24.69 -5.05 0.06
CA ILE A 21 -24.21 -5.65 1.31
C ILE A 21 -25.12 -6.84 1.50
N GLU A 22 -24.71 -8.00 0.99
CA GLU A 22 -25.21 -9.25 1.55
C GLU A 22 -24.93 -9.16 3.04
N VAL A 23 -25.96 -8.79 3.80
CA VAL A 23 -26.08 -9.15 5.20
C VAL A 23 -26.34 -10.66 5.21
N GLU A 24 -25.45 -11.45 4.59
CA GLU A 24 -25.28 -12.85 4.95
C GLU A 24 -25.09 -12.81 6.46
N GLU A 25 -25.97 -13.53 7.16
CA GLU A 25 -26.29 -13.38 8.57
C GLU A 25 -25.11 -12.89 9.41
N LEU A 26 -25.30 -11.75 10.06
CA LEU A 26 -24.39 -11.28 11.09
C LEU A 26 -24.29 -12.40 12.14
N ASP A 27 -23.16 -13.10 12.16
CA ASP A 27 -22.64 -13.90 13.28
C ASP A 27 -22.35 -13.01 14.54
N ILE A 28 -23.01 -11.86 14.60
CA ILE A 28 -22.97 -10.83 15.64
C ILE A 28 -24.42 -10.69 16.08
N THR A 29 -24.77 -11.35 17.17
CA THR A 29 -26.11 -11.31 17.78
C THR A 29 -26.39 -9.99 18.53
N ASP A 30 -25.40 -9.10 18.59
CA ASP A 30 -25.49 -7.82 19.28
C ASP A 30 -26.06 -6.74 18.35
N SER A 31 -27.35 -6.45 18.53
CA SER A 31 -28.11 -5.46 17.76
C SER A 31 -27.52 -4.04 17.86
N GLU A 32 -26.74 -3.73 18.90
CA GLU A 32 -26.10 -2.42 19.05
C GLU A 32 -24.94 -2.24 18.07
N ILE A 33 -24.20 -3.31 17.79
CA ILE A 33 -23.10 -3.32 16.81
C ILE A 33 -23.68 -3.19 15.39
N VAL A 34 -24.80 -3.86 15.12
CA VAL A 34 -25.47 -3.78 13.81
C VAL A 34 -25.95 -2.36 13.52
N GLN A 35 -26.56 -1.69 14.50
CA GLN A 35 -27.04 -0.32 14.32
C GLN A 35 -25.90 0.69 14.14
N GLU A 36 -24.79 0.56 14.87
CA GLU A 36 -23.60 1.42 14.70
C GLU A 36 -22.96 1.25 13.31
N ILE A 37 -22.95 0.02 12.79
CA ILE A 37 -22.50 -0.29 11.44
C ILE A 37 -23.44 0.36 10.41
N LEU A 38 -24.76 0.27 10.59
CA LEU A 38 -25.75 0.90 9.72
C LEU A 38 -25.70 2.44 9.75
N ASP A 39 -25.46 3.04 10.91
CA ASP A 39 -25.36 4.51 11.07
C ASP A 39 -24.02 5.07 10.50
N THR A 40 -22.99 4.23 10.39
CA THR A 40 -21.71 4.59 9.74
C THR A 40 -21.71 4.30 8.23
N ILE A 41 -22.55 3.36 7.77
CA ILE A 41 -22.70 3.03 6.35
C ILE A 41 -23.22 4.25 5.58
N GLY A 42 -22.42 4.69 4.61
CA GLY A 42 -22.78 5.81 3.74
C GLY A 42 -22.34 7.19 4.26
N LEU A 43 -21.48 7.31 5.28
CA LEU A 43 -20.88 8.60 5.65
C LEU A 43 -19.37 8.59 5.36
N GLY A 44 -18.87 9.60 4.65
CA GLY A 44 -17.44 9.87 4.47
C GLY A 44 -16.99 11.05 5.32
N VAL A 45 -15.72 11.06 5.73
CA VAL A 45 -15.10 12.18 6.46
C VAL A 45 -13.92 12.71 5.66
N ARG A 46 -13.84 14.04 5.52
CA ARG A 46 -12.79 14.73 4.76
C ARG A 46 -12.13 15.84 5.57
N ARG A 47 -10.86 16.12 5.26
CA ARG A 47 -10.13 17.34 5.65
C ARG A 47 -9.76 18.14 4.41
N ASN A 48 -9.77 19.47 4.53
CA ASN A 48 -9.22 20.36 3.51
C ASN A 48 -7.69 20.29 3.57
N ILE A 49 -7.03 20.09 2.43
CA ILE A 49 -5.55 20.00 2.41
C ILE A 49 -4.89 21.33 2.76
N LYS A 50 -5.44 22.47 2.33
CA LYS A 50 -4.88 23.80 2.64
C LYS A 50 -4.87 24.04 4.14
N ASP A 51 -5.92 23.66 4.87
CA ASP A 51 -5.97 23.76 6.33
C ASP A 51 -4.86 22.94 7.00
N ILE A 52 -4.60 21.72 6.51
CA ILE A 52 -3.49 20.89 7.00
C ILE A 52 -2.15 21.57 6.70
N LEU A 53 -1.98 22.09 5.48
CA LEU A 53 -0.73 22.74 5.05
C LEU A 53 -0.44 24.02 5.84
N TYR A 54 -1.44 24.88 6.06
CA TYR A 54 -1.34 26.06 6.93
C TYR A 54 -0.87 25.70 8.33
N TYR A 55 -1.27 24.53 8.82
CA TYR A 55 -0.92 24.05 10.14
C TYR A 55 0.52 23.53 10.22
N ILE A 56 0.97 22.75 9.23
CA ILE A 56 2.26 22.04 9.29
C ILE A 56 3.44 22.85 8.76
N ILE A 57 3.26 23.65 7.70
CA ILE A 57 4.36 24.34 7.01
C ILE A 57 5.16 25.27 7.95
N PRO A 58 4.53 26.12 8.78
CA PRO A 58 5.27 26.99 9.69
C PRO A 58 6.17 26.22 10.67
N SER A 59 5.73 25.04 11.12
CA SER A 59 6.52 24.21 12.04
C SER A 59 7.70 23.55 11.33
N LEU A 60 7.49 23.06 10.10
CA LEU A 60 8.56 22.50 9.27
C LEU A 60 9.60 23.54 8.84
N GLN A 61 9.20 24.81 8.67
CA GLN A 61 10.15 25.92 8.48
C GLN A 61 10.99 26.16 9.73
N LYS A 62 10.37 26.15 10.92
CA LYS A 62 11.09 26.32 12.20
C LYS A 62 12.09 25.19 12.45
N GLU A 63 11.76 23.98 12.03
CA GLU A 63 12.65 22.81 12.07
C GLU A 63 13.70 22.79 10.94
N GLN A 64 13.76 23.82 10.08
CA GLN A 64 14.67 23.93 8.94
C GLN A 64 14.54 22.79 7.91
N ILE A 65 13.37 22.16 7.84
CA ILE A 65 13.05 21.12 6.84
C ILE A 65 12.58 21.76 5.53
N LEU A 66 11.83 22.86 5.65
CA LEU A 66 11.40 23.66 4.52
C LEU A 66 12.18 24.98 4.50
N ASP A 67 12.82 25.25 3.36
CA ASP A 67 13.63 26.43 3.13
C ASP A 67 12.80 27.52 2.46
N SER A 68 12.78 28.73 3.03
CA SER A 68 12.08 29.87 2.45
C SER A 68 12.70 30.37 1.14
N SER A 69 14.01 30.14 0.94
CA SER A 69 14.70 30.49 -0.30
C SER A 69 14.37 29.54 -1.45
N ASN A 70 13.93 28.31 -1.13
CA ASN A 70 13.44 27.32 -2.07
C ASN A 70 12.02 26.89 -1.68
N SER A 71 11.05 27.74 -2.01
CA SER A 71 9.64 27.58 -1.61
C SER A 71 8.88 26.50 -2.40
N VAL A 72 9.50 25.35 -2.66
CA VAL A 72 8.89 24.21 -3.36
C VAL A 72 8.63 23.05 -2.40
N ILE A 73 7.36 22.66 -2.30
CA ILE A 73 6.91 21.52 -1.51
C ILE A 73 6.49 20.38 -2.44
N HIS A 74 7.02 19.20 -2.17
CA HIS A 74 6.70 17.98 -2.91
C HIS A 74 5.65 17.19 -2.13
N LEU A 75 4.42 17.12 -2.65
CA LEU A 75 3.31 16.41 -2.01
C LEU A 75 3.11 15.04 -2.65
N ARG A 76 3.15 13.99 -1.84
CA ARG A 76 2.83 12.62 -2.22
C ARG A 76 1.43 12.27 -1.74
N ILE A 77 0.57 11.91 -2.67
CA ILE A 77 -0.77 11.39 -2.44
C ILE A 77 -0.75 9.86 -2.57
N SER A 78 -1.46 9.17 -1.69
CA SER A 78 -1.65 7.72 -1.72
C SER A 78 -3.03 7.37 -1.20
N GLY A 79 -3.57 6.23 -1.61
CA GLY A 79 -4.73 5.62 -0.97
C GLY A 79 -4.50 4.13 -0.72
N ASP A 80 -5.33 3.56 0.15
CA ASP A 80 -5.35 2.14 0.49
C ASP A 80 -6.74 1.78 1.05
N GLY A 81 -7.31 0.68 0.57
CA GLY A 81 -8.52 0.07 1.11
C GLY A 81 -8.19 -1.13 1.98
N ARG A 82 -8.88 -1.24 3.12
CA ARG A 82 -8.63 -2.34 4.07
C ARG A 82 -9.90 -2.84 4.70
N ASN A 83 -9.92 -4.14 4.95
CA ASN A 83 -10.94 -4.77 5.78
C ASN A 83 -10.75 -4.36 7.24
N VAL A 84 -11.86 -3.93 7.82
CA VAL A 84 -12.00 -3.43 9.17
C VAL A 84 -12.96 -4.37 9.89
N GLY A 85 -12.41 -5.32 10.65
CA GLY A 85 -13.18 -6.45 11.16
C GLY A 85 -13.51 -7.48 10.08
N ARG A 86 -14.57 -8.28 10.28
CA ARG A 86 -14.94 -9.38 9.37
C ARG A 86 -15.70 -8.92 8.11
N LYS A 87 -16.48 -7.84 8.18
CA LYS A 87 -17.45 -7.47 7.13
C LYS A 87 -17.39 -6.03 6.61
N ILE A 88 -16.68 -5.13 7.29
CA ILE A 88 -16.62 -3.71 6.89
C ILE A 88 -15.31 -3.45 6.15
N LYS A 89 -15.36 -2.66 5.07
CA LYS A 89 -14.16 -2.17 4.37
C LYS A 89 -14.10 -0.67 4.54
N HIS A 90 -12.92 -0.12 4.81
CA HIS A 90 -12.69 1.31 4.77
C HIS A 90 -11.68 1.64 3.69
N VAL A 91 -11.83 2.80 3.07
CA VAL A 91 -10.86 3.36 2.14
C VAL A 91 -10.30 4.63 2.75
N MET A 92 -8.97 4.72 2.77
CA MET A 92 -8.22 5.84 3.32
C MET A 92 -7.40 6.50 2.21
N ILE A 93 -7.44 7.82 2.14
CA ILE A 93 -6.60 8.63 1.27
C ILE A 93 -5.71 9.51 2.13
N THR A 94 -4.42 9.59 1.82
CA THR A 94 -3.41 10.27 2.63
C THR A 94 -2.51 11.16 1.76
N VAL A 95 -1.93 12.17 2.40
CA VAL A 95 -0.93 13.07 1.83
C VAL A 95 0.30 13.12 2.73
N MET A 96 1.48 13.15 2.13
CA MET A 96 2.78 13.34 2.80
C MET A 96 3.58 14.45 2.12
N ILE A 97 4.37 15.20 2.90
CA ILE A 97 5.41 16.10 2.36
C ILE A 97 6.70 15.29 2.18
N LEU A 98 7.16 15.14 0.93
CA LEU A 98 8.38 14.40 0.60
C LEU A 98 9.65 15.09 1.06
N ASN A 99 9.66 16.42 1.17
CA ASN A 99 10.81 17.18 1.69
C ASN A 99 11.27 16.69 3.07
N TYR A 100 10.38 16.07 3.85
CA TYR A 100 10.73 15.51 5.15
C TYR A 100 11.29 14.08 5.04
N GLU A 101 12.51 13.95 4.48
CA GLU A 101 13.11 12.66 4.10
C GLU A 101 13.18 11.61 5.23
N ASN A 102 13.46 12.04 6.46
CA ASN A 102 13.64 11.12 7.59
C ASN A 102 12.36 10.38 7.99
N TYR A 103 11.18 10.83 7.54
CA TYR A 103 9.89 10.30 7.99
C TYR A 103 9.08 9.61 6.90
N HIS A 104 9.67 9.31 5.74
CA HIS A 104 9.03 8.55 4.64
C HIS A 104 8.47 7.17 5.05
N HIS A 105 8.90 6.63 6.19
CA HIS A 105 8.41 5.34 6.71
C HIS A 105 7.58 5.48 7.99
N ASN A 106 7.32 6.70 8.44
CA ASN A 106 6.58 6.97 9.66
C ASN A 106 5.12 7.30 9.35
N PRO A 107 4.15 6.46 9.78
CA PRO A 107 2.73 6.63 9.48
C PRO A 107 2.11 7.93 10.05
N ASN A 108 2.76 8.57 11.04
CA ASN A 108 2.26 9.81 11.63
C ASN A 108 2.39 11.03 10.71
N TYR A 109 3.27 10.95 9.70
CA TYR A 109 3.52 12.02 8.71
C TYR A 109 2.76 11.81 7.41
N TYR A 110 1.88 10.80 7.39
CA TYR A 110 0.87 10.60 6.35
C TYR A 110 -0.44 11.16 6.89
N TYR A 111 -0.87 12.30 6.37
CA TYR A 111 -2.08 13.00 6.83
C TYR A 111 -3.29 12.48 6.05
N THR A 112 -4.25 11.89 6.74
CA THR A 112 -5.49 11.38 6.11
C THR A 112 -6.32 12.53 5.55
N ILE A 113 -6.60 12.56 4.26
CA ILE A 113 -7.48 13.55 3.64
C ILE A 113 -8.92 13.09 3.64
N ALA A 114 -9.15 11.82 3.34
CA ALA A 114 -10.48 11.24 3.30
C ALA A 114 -10.45 9.84 3.93
N LEU A 115 -11.51 9.52 4.66
CA LEU A 115 -11.76 8.20 5.22
C LEU A 115 -13.25 7.91 5.09
N TYR A 116 -13.59 6.79 4.47
CA TYR A 116 -14.98 6.39 4.29
C TYR A 116 -15.14 4.86 4.33
N PRO A 117 -16.29 4.35 4.79
CA PRO A 117 -16.63 2.94 4.70
C PRO A 117 -17.14 2.64 3.29
N GLY A 118 -16.71 1.51 2.74
CA GLY A 118 -17.05 1.09 1.41
C GLY A 118 -15.90 0.36 0.73
N SER A 119 -16.14 0.02 -0.53
CA SER A 119 -15.14 -0.62 -1.37
C SER A 119 -14.40 0.39 -2.24
N GLU A 120 -13.20 0.03 -2.68
CA GLU A 120 -12.45 0.80 -3.66
C GLU A 120 -13.18 0.70 -5.03
N LYS A 121 -14.06 1.67 -5.29
CA LYS A 121 -14.75 1.84 -6.58
C LYS A 121 -14.42 3.22 -7.13
N TYR A 122 -14.25 3.31 -8.44
CA TYR A 122 -13.89 4.55 -9.10
C TYR A 122 -14.87 5.69 -8.81
N ASP A 123 -16.18 5.44 -8.96
CA ASP A 123 -17.19 6.49 -8.79
C ASP A 123 -17.28 6.99 -7.35
N THR A 124 -17.16 6.09 -6.37
CA THR A 124 -17.14 6.41 -4.94
C THR A 124 -15.90 7.23 -4.58
N VAL A 125 -14.72 6.81 -5.05
CA VAL A 125 -13.44 7.53 -4.85
C VAL A 125 -13.50 8.90 -5.52
N LYS A 126 -13.97 8.99 -6.76
CA LYS A 126 -14.09 10.24 -7.52
C LYS A 126 -15.02 11.21 -6.79
N PHE A 127 -16.17 10.74 -6.33
CA PHE A 127 -17.14 11.56 -5.63
C PHE A 127 -16.60 12.18 -4.34
N ILE A 128 -16.01 11.37 -3.45
CA ILE A 128 -15.50 11.89 -2.18
C ILE A 128 -14.25 12.77 -2.37
N LEU A 129 -13.46 12.51 -3.41
CA LEU A 129 -12.23 13.27 -3.70
C LEU A 129 -12.46 14.48 -4.61
N ASP A 130 -13.65 14.70 -5.15
CA ASP A 130 -13.91 15.81 -6.08
C ASP A 130 -13.46 17.18 -5.51
N PRO A 131 -13.81 17.54 -4.26
CA PRO A 131 -13.31 18.77 -3.65
C PRO A 131 -11.79 18.78 -3.45
N PHE A 132 -11.21 17.62 -3.15
CA PHE A 132 -9.76 17.49 -2.97
C PHE A 132 -9.00 17.63 -4.29
N ILE A 133 -9.56 17.19 -5.42
CA ILE A 133 -8.98 17.37 -6.76
C ILE A 133 -8.92 18.86 -7.11
N GLU A 134 -9.98 19.62 -6.81
CA GLU A 134 -9.98 21.08 -7.01
C GLU A 134 -8.97 21.78 -6.09
N GLU A 135 -8.87 21.33 -4.83
CA GLU A 135 -7.84 21.82 -3.90
C GLU A 135 -6.42 21.57 -4.43
N LEU A 136 -6.15 20.37 -4.97
CA LEU A 136 -4.86 20.03 -5.59
C LEU A 136 -4.58 20.83 -6.86
N ARG A 137 -5.59 21.12 -7.69
CA ARG A 137 -5.45 21.94 -8.89
C ARG A 137 -5.02 23.35 -8.52
N SER A 138 -5.71 23.97 -7.57
CA SER A 138 -5.34 25.30 -7.06
C SER A 138 -3.95 25.31 -6.43
N LEU A 139 -3.56 24.28 -5.65
CA LEU A 139 -2.19 24.21 -5.12
C LEU A 139 -1.12 24.11 -6.23
N LYS A 140 -1.42 23.43 -7.33
CA LYS A 140 -0.49 23.26 -8.46
C LYS A 140 -0.38 24.53 -9.31
N GLU A 141 -1.49 25.23 -9.53
CA GLU A 141 -1.58 26.40 -10.40
C GLU A 141 -1.21 27.69 -9.66
N ASP A 142 -1.81 27.90 -8.50
CA ASP A 142 -1.70 29.15 -7.74
C ASP A 142 -0.63 29.10 -6.63
N GLY A 143 -0.33 27.90 -6.13
CA GLY A 143 0.46 27.72 -4.91
C GLY A 143 -0.35 27.97 -3.63
N LEU A 144 0.36 28.25 -2.53
CA LEU A 144 -0.25 28.60 -1.24
C LEU A 144 0.63 29.60 -0.50
N GLU A 145 0.09 30.77 -0.19
CA GLU A 145 0.81 31.78 0.58
C GLU A 145 0.68 31.50 2.09
N ILE A 146 1.82 31.35 2.77
CA ILE A 146 1.88 31.10 4.21
C ILE A 146 2.99 31.96 4.80
N ALA A 147 2.63 32.77 5.81
CA ALA A 147 3.55 33.67 6.50
C ALA A 147 4.38 34.56 5.54
N GLY A 148 3.73 35.07 4.47
CA GLY A 148 4.35 35.94 3.47
C GLY A 148 5.24 35.22 2.45
N ILE A 149 5.28 33.89 2.45
CA ILE A 149 6.02 33.09 1.47
C ILE A 149 5.03 32.34 0.58
N LEU A 150 5.15 32.53 -0.73
CA LEU A 150 4.40 31.76 -1.71
C LEU A 150 5.06 30.40 -1.94
N TRP A 151 4.39 29.34 -1.47
CA TRP A 151 4.81 27.96 -1.67
C TRP A 151 4.25 27.40 -2.98
N LYS A 152 5.12 26.81 -3.80
CA LYS A 152 4.76 26.07 -5.01
C LYS A 152 4.74 24.58 -4.73
N PHE A 153 3.87 23.84 -5.43
CA PHE A 153 3.65 22.43 -5.15
C PHE A 153 3.95 21.53 -6.36
N ILE A 154 4.74 20.49 -6.12
CA ILE A 154 4.93 19.38 -7.07
C ILE A 154 4.19 18.16 -6.53
N LEU A 155 3.22 17.67 -7.29
CA LEU A 155 2.34 16.58 -6.88
C LEU A 155 2.86 15.23 -7.40
N TYR A 156 2.80 14.22 -6.54
CA TYR A 156 3.14 12.84 -6.83
C TYR A 156 1.99 11.94 -6.40
N PHE A 157 1.63 10.96 -7.22
CA PHE A 157 0.66 9.94 -6.84
C PHE A 157 1.33 8.56 -6.88
N SER A 158 1.12 7.79 -5.83
CA SER A 158 1.61 6.41 -5.72
C SER A 158 0.74 5.65 -4.75
N SER A 159 0.35 4.43 -5.10
CA SER A 159 -0.43 3.54 -4.26
C SER A 159 -0.11 2.09 -4.64
N ASP A 160 -0.75 1.12 -3.97
CA ASP A 160 -0.74 -0.25 -4.49
C ASP A 160 -1.36 -0.30 -5.90
N TRP A 161 -1.06 -1.37 -6.64
CA TRP A 161 -1.45 -1.50 -8.04
C TRP A 161 -2.96 -1.47 -8.25
N LYS A 162 -3.73 -2.05 -7.32
CA LYS A 162 -5.18 -2.13 -7.46
C LYS A 162 -5.79 -0.74 -7.30
N PHE A 163 -5.40 -0.01 -6.23
CA PHE A 163 -5.87 1.35 -6.02
C PHE A 163 -5.41 2.29 -7.16
N LEU A 164 -4.18 2.13 -7.64
CA LEU A 164 -3.64 2.92 -8.75
C LEU A 164 -4.46 2.70 -10.03
N ALA A 165 -4.75 1.43 -10.35
CA ALA A 165 -5.56 1.06 -11.50
C ALA A 165 -6.97 1.68 -11.40
N ILE A 166 -7.61 1.60 -10.24
CA ILE A 166 -8.93 2.19 -10.00
C ILE A 166 -8.88 3.69 -10.26
N CYS A 167 -7.94 4.43 -9.67
CA CYS A 167 -7.83 5.88 -9.87
C CYS A 167 -7.59 6.27 -11.34
N LEU A 168 -6.96 5.40 -12.14
CA LEU A 168 -6.72 5.61 -13.57
C LEU A 168 -7.87 5.13 -14.46
N GLY A 169 -8.98 4.62 -13.88
CA GLY A 169 -10.10 4.07 -14.63
C GLY A 169 -9.82 2.73 -15.30
N LEU A 170 -8.80 2.00 -14.82
CA LEU A 170 -8.45 0.66 -15.31
C LEU A 170 -9.24 -0.40 -14.53
N ASN A 171 -9.87 -1.33 -15.25
CA ASN A 171 -10.82 -2.30 -14.66
C ASN A 171 -10.21 -3.21 -13.57
N SER A 172 -8.96 -3.66 -13.73
CA SER A 172 -8.22 -4.42 -12.72
C SER A 172 -6.77 -4.69 -13.15
N ALA A 173 -5.93 -5.16 -12.21
CA ALA A 173 -4.63 -5.75 -12.51
C ALA A 173 -4.71 -6.92 -13.53
N ASN A 174 -5.89 -7.52 -13.67
CA ASN A 174 -6.18 -8.62 -14.58
C ASN A 174 -6.80 -8.18 -15.91
N SER A 175 -6.89 -6.88 -16.19
CA SER A 175 -7.47 -6.36 -17.44
C SER A 175 -6.60 -6.63 -18.67
N LYS A 176 -7.19 -6.54 -19.87
CA LYS A 176 -6.48 -6.75 -21.14
C LYS A 176 -5.33 -5.76 -21.31
N TYR A 177 -5.46 -4.52 -20.85
CA TYR A 177 -4.39 -3.53 -20.81
C TYR A 177 -4.09 -3.21 -19.36
N PHE A 178 -3.19 -3.99 -18.77
CA PHE A 178 -2.93 -3.93 -17.33
C PHE A 178 -1.94 -2.82 -16.95
N CYS A 179 -1.04 -2.42 -17.87
CA CYS A 179 0.06 -1.52 -17.56
C CYS A 179 -0.40 -0.05 -17.59
N PRO A 180 -0.23 0.72 -16.49
CA PRO A 180 -0.54 2.15 -16.47
C PRO A 180 0.33 3.01 -17.40
N TRP A 181 1.48 2.49 -17.83
CA TRP A 181 2.52 3.26 -18.53
C TRP A 181 2.67 2.91 -20.01
N CYS A 182 2.04 1.82 -20.49
CA CYS A 182 2.08 1.45 -21.90
C CYS A 182 0.85 0.62 -22.33
N LEU A 183 0.60 0.56 -23.65
CA LEU A 183 -0.56 -0.12 -24.25
C LEU A 183 -0.31 -1.62 -24.53
N CYS A 184 0.37 -2.33 -23.62
CA CYS A 184 0.60 -3.78 -23.79
C CYS A 184 -0.64 -4.61 -23.46
N SER A 185 -0.92 -5.66 -24.24
CA SER A 185 -2.14 -6.48 -24.07
C SER A 185 -1.87 -7.82 -23.37
N LYS A 186 -2.81 -8.31 -22.56
CA LYS A 186 -2.81 -9.68 -21.98
C LYS A 186 -2.86 -10.77 -23.03
N ASN A 187 -3.19 -10.52 -24.29
CA ASN A 187 -3.08 -11.56 -25.33
C ASN A 187 -1.60 -11.97 -25.57
N GLN A 188 -0.65 -11.30 -24.92
CA GLN A 188 0.77 -11.65 -24.84
C GLN A 188 1.16 -12.28 -23.47
N ILE A 189 0.20 -12.49 -22.55
CA ILE A 189 0.38 -12.95 -21.16
C ILE A 189 -0.78 -13.86 -20.73
N GLY A 190 -0.51 -15.14 -20.51
CA GLY A 190 -1.49 -16.21 -20.45
C GLY A 190 -1.38 -17.09 -19.19
N ASP A 191 -2.53 -17.62 -18.80
CA ASP A 191 -2.83 -18.34 -17.56
C ASP A 191 -2.18 -19.73 -17.49
N LEU A 192 -1.93 -20.23 -16.27
CA LEU A 192 -1.38 -21.57 -16.02
C LEU A 192 -2.31 -22.39 -15.13
N LYS A 193 -2.73 -23.54 -15.66
CA LYS A 193 -3.14 -24.69 -14.87
C LYS A 193 -2.23 -25.87 -15.15
N HIS A 194 -2.18 -26.76 -14.14
CA HIS A 194 -1.52 -28.05 -14.03
C HIS A 194 -0.04 -27.99 -13.62
N GLY A 195 0.44 -28.77 -12.64
CA GLY A 195 -0.13 -29.93 -11.97
C GLY A 195 1.02 -30.88 -11.61
N LEU A 196 1.89 -30.50 -10.66
CA LEU A 196 2.98 -31.35 -10.14
C LEU A 196 3.13 -31.24 -8.61
N PHE A 197 2.19 -30.59 -7.93
CA PHE A 197 2.29 -30.28 -6.52
C PHE A 197 1.65 -31.38 -5.66
N ASN A 198 2.46 -32.33 -5.20
CA ASN A 198 2.03 -33.44 -4.37
C ASN A 198 2.48 -33.29 -2.89
N ASN A 199 1.95 -34.16 -2.01
CA ASN A 199 2.23 -34.13 -0.57
C ASN A 199 3.73 -34.24 -0.23
N MET A 200 4.49 -34.98 -1.04
CA MET A 200 5.93 -35.17 -0.83
C MET A 200 6.71 -33.87 -1.08
N THR A 201 6.34 -33.15 -2.14
CA THR A 201 6.88 -31.81 -2.47
C THR A 201 6.56 -30.80 -1.38
N ARG A 202 5.33 -30.81 -0.84
CA ARG A 202 4.93 -29.96 0.29
C ARG A 202 5.82 -30.19 1.50
N LYS A 203 6.09 -31.45 1.86
CA LYS A 203 6.93 -31.80 3.01
C LYS A 203 8.34 -31.26 2.88
N VAL A 204 8.98 -31.44 1.72
CA VAL A 204 10.33 -30.92 1.45
C VAL A 204 10.37 -29.39 1.61
N ILE A 205 9.36 -28.68 1.08
CA ILE A 205 9.26 -27.22 1.26
C ILE A 205 9.11 -26.84 2.73
N LEU A 206 8.26 -27.54 3.49
CA LEU A 206 8.05 -27.25 4.92
C LEU A 206 9.31 -27.46 5.74
N ASP A 207 10.04 -28.56 5.51
CA ASP A 207 11.29 -28.86 6.20
C ASP A 207 12.36 -27.80 5.90
N GLU A 208 12.43 -27.34 4.65
CA GLU A 208 13.37 -26.30 4.23
C GLU A 208 12.99 -24.92 4.78
N MET A 209 11.70 -24.56 4.80
CA MET A 209 11.21 -23.33 5.44
C MET A 209 11.52 -23.34 6.95
N LYS A 210 11.36 -24.49 7.61
CA LYS A 210 11.71 -24.68 9.02
C LYS A 210 13.21 -24.48 9.25
N ARG A 211 14.08 -25.01 8.37
CA ARG A 211 15.53 -24.77 8.40
C ARG A 211 15.86 -23.28 8.31
N LEU A 212 15.15 -22.54 7.46
CA LEU A 212 15.28 -21.09 7.30
C LEU A 212 14.66 -20.27 8.45
N LYS A 213 14.02 -20.93 9.43
CA LYS A 213 13.27 -20.29 10.52
C LYS A 213 12.17 -19.37 9.99
N VAL A 214 11.53 -19.78 8.90
CA VAL A 214 10.36 -19.12 8.30
C VAL A 214 9.13 -19.94 8.63
N PHE A 215 8.13 -19.33 9.27
CA PHE A 215 6.86 -20.01 9.54
C PHE A 215 6.06 -20.12 8.25
N PHE A 216 5.77 -21.35 7.82
CA PHE A 216 5.07 -21.63 6.58
C PHE A 216 4.24 -22.90 6.70
N GLN A 217 3.01 -22.89 6.19
CA GLN A 217 2.08 -24.01 6.24
C GLN A 217 1.27 -24.10 4.94
N PHE A 218 0.81 -25.31 4.62
CA PHE A 218 -0.16 -25.58 3.58
C PHE A 218 -1.46 -26.06 4.22
N TRP A 219 -2.61 -25.65 3.68
CA TRP A 219 -3.92 -26.19 4.06
C TRP A 219 -4.81 -26.31 2.83
N GLU A 220 -5.80 -27.19 2.88
CA GLU A 220 -6.80 -27.32 1.83
C GLU A 220 -7.99 -26.43 2.13
N ASN A 221 -8.39 -25.61 1.17
CA ASN A 221 -9.61 -24.83 1.24
C ASN A 221 -10.81 -25.78 1.11
N LYS A 222 -11.70 -25.76 2.12
CA LYS A 222 -12.82 -26.70 2.22
C LYS A 222 -13.85 -26.57 1.10
N ASP A 223 -13.97 -25.38 0.50
CA ASP A 223 -14.99 -25.08 -0.50
C ASP A 223 -14.48 -25.35 -1.92
N SER A 224 -13.21 -25.01 -2.17
CA SER A 224 -12.62 -25.12 -3.52
C SER A 224 -11.72 -26.34 -3.72
N HIS A 225 -11.44 -27.10 -2.64
CA HIS A 225 -10.46 -28.19 -2.61
C HIS A 225 -9.06 -27.82 -3.12
N ASN A 226 -8.77 -26.51 -3.21
CA ASN A 226 -7.48 -26.01 -3.61
C ASN A 226 -6.57 -25.91 -2.39
N TRP A 227 -5.29 -26.20 -2.60
CA TRP A 227 -4.27 -26.00 -1.57
C TRP A 227 -3.91 -24.52 -1.47
N GLU A 228 -4.11 -23.95 -0.30
CA GLU A 228 -3.65 -22.64 0.10
C GLU A 228 -2.37 -22.74 0.94
N TYR A 229 -1.71 -21.60 1.14
CA TYR A 229 -0.44 -21.53 1.83
C TYR A 229 -0.23 -20.19 2.54
N THR A 230 0.65 -20.20 3.55
CA THR A 230 0.97 -19.00 4.32
C THR A 230 1.55 -17.91 3.42
N SER A 231 0.99 -16.70 3.44
CA SER A 231 1.57 -15.57 2.73
C SER A 231 2.85 -15.11 3.42
N LEU A 232 3.95 -15.03 2.67
CA LEU A 232 5.24 -14.59 3.19
C LEU A 232 5.28 -13.06 3.38
N VAL A 233 5.82 -12.62 4.51
CA VAL A 233 6.12 -11.20 4.77
C VAL A 233 7.44 -10.80 4.10
N GLY A 234 7.73 -9.50 4.02
CA GLY A 234 8.87 -8.97 3.24
C GLY A 234 10.24 -9.54 3.62
N GLU A 235 10.49 -9.73 4.92
CA GLU A 235 11.76 -10.30 5.39
C GLU A 235 11.88 -11.79 5.06
N ASP A 236 10.80 -12.55 5.23
CA ASP A 236 10.79 -13.98 4.92
C ASP A 236 10.89 -14.23 3.42
N LYS A 237 10.24 -13.41 2.58
CA LYS A 237 10.44 -13.43 1.12
C LYS A 237 11.91 -13.28 0.76
N LYS A 238 12.62 -12.35 1.42
CA LYS A 238 14.04 -12.11 1.17
C LYS A 238 14.89 -13.30 1.62
N LYS A 239 14.65 -13.86 2.81
CA LYS A 239 15.36 -15.05 3.29
C LYS A 239 15.18 -16.25 2.35
N VAL A 240 13.95 -16.49 1.90
CA VAL A 240 13.65 -17.58 0.95
C VAL A 240 14.38 -17.33 -0.37
N LEU A 241 14.28 -16.10 -0.90
CA LEU A 241 14.98 -15.71 -2.13
C LEU A 241 16.49 -15.98 -2.05
N GLU A 242 17.13 -15.65 -0.92
CA GLU A 242 18.59 -15.74 -0.78
C GLU A 242 19.08 -17.14 -0.39
N HIS A 243 18.29 -17.93 0.34
CA HIS A 243 18.83 -19.09 1.06
C HIS A 243 18.07 -20.42 0.87
N PHE A 244 16.95 -20.44 0.14
CA PHE A 244 16.21 -21.67 -0.10
C PHE A 244 16.99 -22.65 -1.00
N ASN A 245 17.17 -23.88 -0.53
CA ASN A 245 17.87 -24.92 -1.25
C ASN A 245 16.98 -25.53 -2.35
N LEU A 246 17.23 -25.12 -3.59
CA LEU A 246 16.48 -25.56 -4.77
C LEU A 246 16.84 -27.00 -5.20
N GLU A 247 18.01 -27.52 -4.81
CA GLU A 247 18.45 -28.88 -5.16
C GLU A 247 17.56 -29.96 -4.51
N LEU A 248 16.83 -29.60 -3.44
CA LEU A 248 15.86 -30.48 -2.81
C LEU A 248 14.63 -30.75 -3.69
N LEU A 249 14.36 -29.89 -4.67
CA LEU A 249 13.15 -29.93 -5.50
C LEU A 249 13.43 -30.17 -6.98
N PHE A 250 14.61 -29.78 -7.46
CA PHE A 250 14.93 -29.76 -8.87
C PHE A 250 16.24 -30.51 -9.16
N ARG A 251 16.35 -31.07 -10.38
CA ARG A 251 17.62 -31.62 -10.87
C ARG A 251 18.71 -30.55 -10.84
N PRO A 252 20.00 -30.90 -10.62
CA PRO A 252 21.08 -29.93 -10.42
C PRO A 252 21.13 -28.83 -11.47
N SER A 253 21.05 -29.16 -12.76
CA SER A 253 21.06 -28.18 -13.85
C SER A 253 19.92 -27.17 -13.79
N CYS A 254 18.71 -27.62 -13.43
CA CYS A 254 17.53 -26.77 -13.27
C CYS A 254 17.62 -25.94 -11.99
N ALA A 255 18.09 -26.54 -10.88
CA ALA A 255 18.31 -25.85 -9.62
C ALA A 255 19.32 -24.70 -9.78
N THR A 256 20.45 -24.93 -10.48
CA THR A 256 21.45 -23.90 -10.78
C THR A 256 20.86 -22.76 -11.60
N LEU A 257 20.03 -23.07 -12.61
CA LEU A 257 19.42 -22.05 -13.47
C LEU A 257 18.39 -21.20 -12.71
N ILE A 258 17.54 -21.83 -11.88
CA ILE A 258 16.58 -21.11 -11.02
C ILE A 258 17.34 -20.29 -9.95
N ARG A 259 18.42 -20.82 -9.39
CA ARG A 259 19.27 -20.10 -8.44
C ARG A 259 19.85 -18.84 -9.06
N LYS A 260 20.44 -18.95 -10.25
CA LYS A 260 20.93 -17.79 -11.01
C LYS A 260 19.83 -16.75 -11.23
N LEU A 261 18.63 -17.18 -11.61
CA LEU A 261 17.48 -16.30 -11.80
C LEU A 261 17.09 -15.55 -10.52
N TRP A 262 17.11 -16.23 -9.36
CA TRP A 262 16.79 -15.64 -8.05
C TRP A 262 17.88 -14.66 -7.59
N ASP A 263 19.15 -15.01 -7.82
CA ASP A 263 20.28 -14.19 -7.43
C ASP A 263 20.35 -12.90 -8.26
N GLU A 264 20.16 -12.99 -9.58
CA GLU A 264 20.07 -11.83 -10.47
C GLU A 264 18.87 -10.93 -10.13
N PHE A 265 17.72 -11.52 -9.77
CA PHE A 265 16.59 -10.75 -9.25
C PHE A 265 16.93 -10.03 -7.94
N ASN A 266 17.67 -10.68 -7.03
CA ASN A 266 18.09 -10.06 -5.78
C ASN A 266 19.06 -8.88 -6.01
N LEU A 267 19.94 -8.98 -7.01
CA LEU A 267 20.79 -7.87 -7.43
C LEU A 267 19.96 -6.67 -7.92
N LEU A 268 18.96 -6.91 -8.79
CA LEU A 268 18.02 -5.88 -9.22
C LEU A 268 17.26 -5.27 -8.04
N TYR A 269 16.79 -6.09 -7.10
CA TYR A 269 16.09 -5.64 -5.90
C TYR A 269 16.97 -4.73 -5.02
N CYS A 270 18.25 -5.07 -4.86
CA CYS A 270 19.21 -4.26 -4.12
C CYS A 270 19.55 -2.96 -4.86
N ALA A 271 19.74 -3.03 -6.18
CA ALA A 271 19.99 -1.87 -7.03
C ALA A 271 18.81 -0.88 -7.04
N LEU A 272 17.58 -1.37 -7.09
CA LEU A 272 16.37 -0.53 -7.03
C LEU A 272 16.30 0.32 -5.73
N LYS A 273 16.86 -0.20 -4.63
CA LYS A 273 16.90 0.46 -3.33
C LYS A 273 18.08 1.41 -3.13
N ASN A 274 19.05 1.41 -4.04
CA ASN A 274 20.26 2.20 -3.93
C ASN A 274 20.14 3.50 -4.75
N LYS A 275 20.24 4.66 -4.09
CA LYS A 275 20.17 5.98 -4.75
C LYS A 275 21.32 6.22 -5.76
N LYS A 276 22.42 5.45 -5.67
CA LYS A 276 23.61 5.56 -6.53
C LYS A 276 23.62 4.61 -7.72
N THR A 277 22.56 3.82 -7.91
CA THR A 277 22.48 2.85 -9.00
C THR A 277 22.68 3.49 -10.37
N ASN A 278 23.52 2.87 -11.20
CA ASN A 278 23.69 3.28 -12.58
C ASN A 278 22.45 2.90 -13.40
N LEU A 279 21.84 3.89 -14.04
CA LEU A 279 20.57 3.72 -14.77
C LEU A 279 20.69 2.80 -15.98
N LEU A 280 21.81 2.90 -16.72
CA LEU A 280 22.03 2.09 -17.91
C LEU A 280 22.32 0.64 -17.52
N GLU A 281 23.14 0.46 -16.50
CA GLU A 281 23.46 -0.85 -15.95
C GLU A 281 22.19 -1.56 -15.43
N PHE A 282 21.38 -0.86 -14.63
CA PHE A 282 20.11 -1.41 -14.14
C PHE A 282 19.17 -1.81 -15.28
N LYS A 283 19.05 -0.97 -16.32
CA LYS A 283 18.22 -1.25 -17.50
C LYS A 283 18.68 -2.50 -18.24
N ASN A 284 20.00 -2.65 -18.42
CA ASN A 284 20.56 -3.81 -19.11
C ASN A 284 20.41 -5.08 -18.25
N GLN A 285 20.75 -5.02 -16.96
CA GLN A 285 20.57 -6.13 -16.03
C GLN A 285 19.11 -6.59 -15.95
N ALA A 286 18.15 -5.67 -15.97
CA ALA A 286 16.73 -6.04 -15.93
C ALA A 286 16.28 -6.76 -17.21
N LYS A 287 16.84 -6.37 -18.37
CA LYS A 287 16.60 -7.08 -19.64
C LYS A 287 17.27 -8.44 -19.66
N ASP A 288 18.53 -8.53 -19.21
CA ASP A 288 19.27 -9.79 -19.14
C ASP A 288 18.56 -10.78 -18.22
N TRP A 289 18.06 -10.31 -17.08
CA TRP A 289 17.24 -11.08 -16.17
C TRP A 289 15.94 -11.58 -16.82
N LEU A 290 15.26 -10.73 -17.61
CA LEU A 290 14.08 -11.15 -18.36
C LEU A 290 14.43 -12.20 -19.43
N THR A 291 15.56 -12.06 -20.11
CA THR A 291 16.06 -13.07 -21.06
C THR A 291 16.35 -14.39 -20.36
N LEU A 292 16.95 -14.36 -19.17
CA LEU A 292 17.16 -15.54 -18.34
C LEU A 292 15.82 -16.17 -17.94
N PHE A 293 14.84 -15.38 -17.49
CA PHE A 293 13.49 -15.86 -17.17
C PHE A 293 12.85 -16.60 -18.35
N LEU A 294 13.07 -16.11 -19.57
CA LEU A 294 12.52 -16.65 -20.82
C LEU A 294 13.40 -17.73 -21.48
N THR A 295 14.37 -18.30 -20.76
CA THR A 295 15.25 -19.35 -21.31
C THR A 295 14.39 -20.49 -21.87
N PRO A 296 14.45 -20.77 -23.18
CA PRO A 296 13.63 -21.80 -23.81
C PRO A 296 14.12 -23.20 -23.42
N SER A 297 13.25 -24.19 -23.56
CA SER A 297 13.69 -25.59 -23.49
C SER A 297 14.47 -25.95 -24.76
N SER A 298 15.48 -26.80 -24.62
CA SER A 298 16.30 -27.27 -25.74
C SER A 298 16.33 -28.81 -25.80
N GLY A 299 16.42 -29.35 -27.02
CA GLY A 299 16.39 -30.80 -27.26
C GLY A 299 14.98 -31.35 -27.48
N ASN A 300 14.90 -32.66 -27.77
CA ASN A 300 13.63 -33.35 -28.03
C ASN A 300 12.97 -33.75 -26.70
N PRO A 301 11.73 -33.31 -26.39
CA PRO A 301 11.02 -33.69 -25.16
C PRO A 301 10.88 -35.20 -24.94
N ASN A 302 10.91 -35.99 -26.02
CA ASN A 302 10.82 -37.46 -25.97
C ASN A 302 12.18 -38.13 -25.69
N ASP A 303 13.28 -37.37 -25.72
CA ASP A 303 14.63 -37.82 -25.37
C ASP A 303 15.05 -37.18 -24.02
N PHE A 304 14.70 -37.85 -22.93
CA PHE A 304 14.99 -37.39 -21.57
C PHE A 304 16.48 -37.25 -21.25
N LYS A 305 17.40 -37.78 -22.06
CA LYS A 305 18.85 -37.63 -21.88
C LYS A 305 19.37 -36.33 -22.48
N ASN A 306 18.80 -35.88 -23.60
CA ASN A 306 19.24 -34.67 -24.31
C ASN A 306 18.28 -33.47 -24.16
N PHE A 307 17.13 -33.66 -23.52
CA PHE A 307 16.19 -32.57 -23.21
C PHE A 307 16.65 -31.76 -21.99
N THR A 308 16.86 -30.46 -22.20
CA THR A 308 17.05 -29.48 -21.12
C THR A 308 15.81 -28.61 -21.04
N LYS A 309 15.08 -28.71 -19.94
CA LYS A 309 13.92 -27.85 -19.71
C LYS A 309 14.37 -26.41 -19.45
N GLY A 310 13.76 -25.48 -20.15
CA GLY A 310 13.91 -24.04 -19.93
C GLY A 310 13.23 -23.59 -18.64
N LEU A 311 13.16 -22.27 -18.44
CA LEU A 311 12.57 -21.69 -17.23
C LEU A 311 11.08 -21.41 -17.40
N TYR A 312 10.75 -20.22 -17.89
CA TYR A 312 9.38 -19.73 -17.96
C TYR A 312 9.05 -19.23 -19.37
N LEU A 313 7.77 -19.25 -19.70
CA LEU A 313 7.24 -18.80 -20.97
C LEU A 313 6.92 -17.29 -20.93
N PRO A 314 6.88 -16.60 -22.10
CA PRO A 314 6.45 -15.20 -22.17
C PRO A 314 5.10 -14.94 -21.52
N ASN A 315 4.22 -15.94 -21.57
CA ASN A 315 2.90 -15.84 -21.02
C ASN A 315 2.89 -15.75 -19.47
N GLN A 316 4.00 -16.06 -18.79
CA GLN A 316 4.15 -16.05 -17.32
C GLN A 316 4.69 -14.73 -16.76
N ILE A 317 4.93 -13.73 -17.62
CA ILE A 317 5.41 -12.41 -17.18
C ILE A 317 4.29 -11.70 -16.42
N THR A 318 4.54 -11.35 -15.16
CA THR A 318 3.56 -10.60 -14.36
C THR A 318 3.60 -9.10 -14.66
N PRO A 319 2.53 -8.35 -14.34
CA PRO A 319 2.54 -6.89 -14.43
C PRO A 319 3.73 -6.21 -13.72
N TYR A 320 4.11 -6.72 -12.55
CA TYR A 320 5.23 -6.19 -11.79
C TYR A 320 6.59 -6.46 -12.45
N MET A 321 6.75 -7.63 -13.10
CA MET A 321 7.95 -7.92 -13.88
C MET A 321 8.08 -6.99 -15.08
N HIS A 322 6.98 -6.78 -15.81
CA HIS A 322 6.95 -5.83 -16.91
C HIS A 322 7.31 -4.42 -16.43
N ALA A 323 6.69 -3.95 -15.34
CA ALA A 323 7.00 -2.65 -14.75
C ALA A 323 8.48 -2.53 -14.35
N LEU A 324 9.04 -3.55 -13.70
CA LEU A 324 10.45 -3.57 -13.29
C LEU A 324 11.39 -3.43 -14.49
N VAL A 325 11.18 -4.23 -15.53
CA VAL A 325 12.10 -4.33 -16.67
C VAL A 325 12.02 -3.10 -17.57
N PHE A 326 10.81 -2.66 -17.91
CA PHE A 326 10.62 -1.62 -18.92
C PHE A 326 10.56 -0.22 -18.32
N HIS A 327 10.03 -0.07 -17.10
CA HIS A 327 9.75 1.23 -16.48
C HIS A 327 10.55 1.49 -15.19
N GLY A 328 11.17 0.48 -14.59
CA GLY A 328 11.91 0.62 -13.33
C GLY A 328 13.05 1.65 -13.43
N TRP A 329 13.83 1.60 -14.51
CA TRP A 329 14.93 2.55 -14.74
C TRP A 329 14.42 3.99 -14.99
N GLU A 330 13.29 4.16 -15.66
CA GLU A 330 12.66 5.48 -15.89
C GLU A 330 12.21 6.07 -14.55
N PHE A 331 11.63 5.24 -13.69
CA PHE A 331 11.20 5.62 -12.36
C PHE A 331 12.38 6.06 -11.49
N ILE A 332 13.48 5.29 -11.47
CA ILE A 332 14.71 5.67 -10.75
C ILE A 332 15.25 7.01 -11.29
N LYS A 333 15.28 7.18 -12.61
CA LYS A 333 15.76 8.42 -13.25
C LYS A 333 14.92 9.63 -12.83
N LYS A 334 13.59 9.51 -12.93
CA LYS A 334 12.64 10.60 -12.65
C LYS A 334 12.60 10.98 -11.17
N HIS A 335 12.79 10.01 -10.29
CA HIS A 335 12.62 10.18 -8.84
C HIS A 335 13.93 10.04 -8.05
N LYS A 336 15.08 10.24 -8.72
CA LYS A 336 16.43 10.05 -8.15
C LYS A 336 16.64 10.81 -6.83
N GLN A 337 16.12 12.03 -6.73
CA GLN A 337 16.20 12.86 -5.52
C GLN A 337 15.71 12.11 -4.27
N TRP A 338 14.51 11.55 -4.35
CA TRP A 338 13.85 10.86 -3.24
C TRP A 338 14.28 9.40 -3.11
N GLY A 339 14.59 8.76 -4.24
CA GLY A 339 14.77 7.32 -4.33
C GLY A 339 13.46 6.55 -4.28
N VAL A 340 13.50 5.27 -4.67
CA VAL A 340 12.27 4.45 -4.84
C VAL A 340 11.54 4.21 -3.51
N LYS A 341 12.28 4.09 -2.41
CA LYS A 341 11.71 3.83 -1.07
C LYS A 341 10.74 4.93 -0.61
N ALA A 342 10.96 6.18 -1.03
CA ALA A 342 10.09 7.30 -0.70
C ALA A 342 8.66 7.12 -1.23
N PHE A 343 8.49 6.27 -2.26
CA PHE A 343 7.20 5.96 -2.89
C PHE A 343 6.62 4.60 -2.45
N SER A 344 7.21 3.96 -1.42
CA SER A 344 6.66 2.72 -0.83
C SER A 344 5.31 2.96 -0.17
N CYS A 345 4.36 2.02 -0.32
CA CYS A 345 3.04 2.07 0.33
C CYS A 345 3.03 1.55 1.77
N SER A 346 4.15 1.00 2.26
CA SER A 346 4.23 0.34 3.56
C SER A 346 3.80 1.22 4.75
N ALA A 347 4.06 2.53 4.69
CA ALA A 347 3.66 3.44 5.76
C ALA A 347 2.15 3.74 5.75
N VAL A 348 1.52 3.74 4.57
CA VAL A 348 0.07 3.89 4.41
C VAL A 348 -0.63 2.64 4.96
N GLU A 349 -0.16 1.44 4.61
CA GLU A 349 -0.65 0.17 5.16
C GLU A 349 -0.52 0.12 6.68
N LYS A 350 0.62 0.56 7.22
CA LYS A 350 0.86 0.63 8.67
C LYS A 350 -0.07 1.62 9.35
N LYS A 351 -0.32 2.79 8.75
CA LYS A 351 -1.26 3.79 9.25
C LYS A 351 -2.67 3.24 9.31
N ASN A 352 -3.10 2.59 8.23
CA ASN A 352 -4.41 1.94 8.14
C ASN A 352 -4.56 0.89 9.26
N HIS A 353 -3.57 0.02 9.44
CA HIS A 353 -3.53 -0.95 10.53
C HIS A 353 -3.59 -0.30 11.92
N GLN A 354 -2.90 0.82 12.14
CA GLN A 354 -2.92 1.56 13.40
C GLN A 354 -4.29 2.19 13.70
N GLN A 355 -4.93 2.81 12.70
CA GLN A 355 -6.27 3.38 12.85
C GLN A 355 -7.29 2.30 13.24
N VAL A 356 -7.31 1.20 12.49
CA VAL A 356 -8.20 0.05 12.78
C VAL A 356 -7.91 -0.54 14.16
N SER A 357 -6.65 -0.83 14.47
CA SER A 357 -6.33 -1.43 15.77
C SER A 357 -6.68 -0.52 16.95
N THR A 358 -6.46 0.79 16.83
CA THR A 358 -6.72 1.76 17.91
C THR A 358 -8.21 1.94 18.16
N PHE A 359 -9.02 1.98 17.10
CA PHE A 359 -10.45 2.21 17.22
C PHE A 359 -11.16 0.97 17.78
N PHE A 360 -10.96 -0.20 17.16
CA PHE A 360 -11.65 -1.44 17.58
C PHE A 360 -11.21 -1.91 18.96
N ARG A 361 -9.94 -1.74 19.36
CA ARG A 361 -9.52 -2.10 20.73
C ARG A 361 -10.11 -1.20 21.82
N LYS A 362 -10.54 0.03 21.48
CA LYS A 362 -11.12 1.00 22.43
C LYS A 362 -12.63 0.85 22.59
N THR A 363 -13.36 0.57 21.51
CA THR A 363 -14.81 0.42 21.54
C THR A 363 -15.27 -0.86 22.25
N PHE A 364 -14.52 -1.97 22.16
CA PHE A 364 -14.86 -3.21 22.87
C PHE A 364 -14.57 -3.22 24.39
N LYS A 365 -14.12 -2.10 24.98
CA LYS A 365 -13.71 -2.06 26.40
C LYS A 365 -14.53 -1.14 27.29
N ASN A 366 -15.31 -0.20 26.75
CA ASN A 366 -16.11 0.73 27.56
C ASN A 366 -17.52 0.84 26.96
N GLY A 367 -18.53 0.41 27.72
CA GLY A 367 -19.95 0.64 27.39
C GLY A 367 -20.25 2.14 27.28
N GLY A 368 -20.25 2.66 26.06
CA GLY A 368 -20.43 4.08 25.77
C GLY A 368 -21.87 4.54 25.98
N ASN A 369 -22.02 5.74 26.53
CA ASN A 369 -23.31 6.39 26.79
C ASN A 369 -24.06 6.67 25.47
N LEU A 370 -25.26 6.12 25.31
CA LEU A 370 -26.05 6.06 24.07
C LEU A 370 -26.48 7.43 23.49
N SER A 371 -26.37 8.52 24.25
CA SER A 371 -26.96 9.83 23.91
C SER A 371 -26.11 10.75 23.03
N ARG A 372 -24.85 10.38 22.70
CA ARG A 372 -23.95 11.15 21.83
C ARG A 372 -23.03 10.24 21.00
N LYS A 373 -23.57 9.38 20.14
CA LYS A 373 -22.73 8.51 19.29
C LYS A 373 -22.27 9.27 18.03
N LYS A 374 -20.97 9.57 17.94
CA LYS A 374 -20.32 10.05 16.71
C LYS A 374 -19.89 8.84 15.86
N PRO A 375 -19.91 8.94 14.51
CA PRO A 375 -19.42 7.88 13.64
C PRO A 375 -17.96 7.50 13.92
N ALA A 376 -17.64 6.20 13.89
CA ALA A 376 -16.30 5.66 14.13
C ALA A 376 -15.18 6.37 13.33
N ILE A 377 -15.43 6.55 12.03
CA ILE A 377 -14.54 7.25 11.10
C ILE A 377 -14.31 8.72 11.47
N GLN A 378 -15.31 9.38 12.06
CA GLN A 378 -15.18 10.77 12.53
C GLN A 378 -14.29 10.81 13.77
N GLU A 379 -14.47 9.88 14.71
CA GLU A 379 -13.62 9.81 15.90
C GLU A 379 -12.15 9.50 15.56
N ILE A 380 -11.90 8.64 14.56
CA ILE A 380 -10.56 8.38 14.02
C ILE A 380 -9.94 9.69 13.52
N MET A 381 -10.68 10.46 12.70
CA MET A 381 -10.20 11.72 12.13
C MET A 381 -9.99 12.82 13.21
N GLU A 382 -10.86 12.88 14.22
CA GLU A 382 -10.70 13.78 15.39
C GLU A 382 -9.48 13.39 16.23
N TYR A 383 -9.21 12.09 16.40
CA TYR A 383 -7.99 11.61 17.02
C TYR A 383 -6.74 12.03 16.23
N GLU A 384 -6.76 11.91 14.90
CA GLU A 384 -5.65 12.38 14.06
C GLU A 384 -5.41 13.88 14.18
N ASN A 385 -6.47 14.70 14.22
CA ASN A 385 -6.34 16.14 14.44
C ASN A 385 -5.67 16.45 15.79
N ARG A 386 -6.00 15.69 16.84
CA ARG A 386 -5.33 15.82 18.15
C ARG A 386 -3.86 15.43 18.08
N ILE A 387 -3.52 14.32 17.42
CA ILE A 387 -2.12 13.90 17.24
C ILE A 387 -1.34 14.92 16.42
N LEU A 388 -1.92 15.45 15.34
CA LEU A 388 -1.33 16.53 14.58
C LEU A 388 -1.07 17.76 15.45
N TYR A 389 -2.04 18.10 16.31
CA TYR A 389 -1.88 19.21 17.25
C TYR A 389 -0.70 18.99 18.19
N PHE A 390 -0.61 17.81 18.80
CA PHE A 390 0.48 17.46 19.71
C PHE A 390 1.85 17.42 19.05
N ASN A 391 1.93 17.00 17.78
CA ASN A 391 3.20 16.88 17.07
C ASN A 391 3.81 18.24 16.72
N TYR A 392 2.98 19.26 16.46
CA TYR A 392 3.45 20.54 15.93
C TYR A 392 3.31 21.73 16.89
N ASN A 393 2.64 21.56 18.04
CA ASN A 393 2.60 22.57 19.08
C ASN A 393 3.41 22.17 20.31
N SER A 394 4.13 23.13 20.88
CA SER A 394 4.72 23.00 22.21
C SER A 394 3.58 22.96 23.24
N LEU A 395 3.42 21.84 23.94
CA LEU A 395 2.52 21.79 25.07
C LEU A 395 3.04 22.69 26.21
N PRO A 396 2.18 23.45 26.90
CA PRO A 396 2.54 24.02 28.17
C PRO A 396 3.05 22.89 29.08
N LYS A 397 4.15 23.12 29.81
CA LYS A 397 4.59 22.17 30.86
C LYS A 397 3.36 21.86 31.73
N PRO A 398 3.05 20.58 32.00
CA PRO A 398 1.91 20.27 32.85
C PRO A 398 2.11 20.99 34.17
N ASN A 399 1.17 21.86 34.55
CA ASN A 399 1.10 22.35 35.92
C ASN A 399 1.15 21.12 36.81
N LYS A 400 2.12 21.05 37.74
CA LYS A 400 2.29 19.94 38.67
C LYS A 400 0.90 19.54 39.20
N ILE A 401 0.38 18.42 38.71
CA ILE A 401 -0.89 17.88 39.18
C ILE A 401 -0.64 17.55 40.65
N LYS A 402 -1.19 18.36 41.57
CA LYS A 402 -1.31 17.96 42.96
C LYS A 402 -2.10 16.66 42.94
N LYS A 403 -1.45 15.55 43.31
CA LYS A 403 -2.12 14.26 43.49
C LYS A 403 -3.38 14.50 44.32
N ILE A 404 -4.54 14.28 43.72
CA ILE A 404 -5.79 14.23 44.46
C ILE A 404 -5.73 12.92 45.22
N CYS A 405 -5.44 12.99 46.51
CA CYS A 405 -5.63 11.87 47.42
C CYS A 405 -7.13 11.75 47.63
N ILE A 406 -7.74 10.72 47.05
CA ILE A 406 -9.10 10.34 47.40
C ILE A 406 -8.99 9.69 48.78
N LYS A 407 -9.63 10.29 49.79
CA LYS A 407 -9.78 9.72 51.13
C LYS A 407 -10.92 8.72 51.13
#